data_AF-A0A930EXT5-F1
#
_entry.id   AF-A0A930EXT5-F1
#
_cell.length_a   1.000
_cell.length_b   1.000
_cell.length_c   1.000
_cell.angle_alpha   90.00
_cell.angle_beta   90.00
_cell.angle_gamma   90.00
#
_symmetry.space_group_name_H-M   'P 1'
#
loop_
_entity.id
_entity.type
_entity.pdbx_description
1 polymer ?
#
loop_
_entity_poly.entity_id
_entity_poly.type
_entity_poly.pdbx_seq_one_letter_code
_entity_poly.pdbx_strand_id
1 'polypeptide(L)'
;MSLTTKQRAYLRGLAQTERAIFQIGKDGLSDNLVETVNNGLRTREFIKISVLKTVTTDLKELAFDLSMHTKSELVQVIGRQIVLYKKAKEPKIVLP
;
A
#
# COMPACT_ATOMS: atom_id res chain seq x y z
N MET A 1 7.68 -2.18 14.55
CA MET A 1 8.85 -1.34 14.23
C MET A 1 8.40 -0.45 13.09
N SER A 2 8.26 0.85 13.33
CA SER A 2 7.66 1.79 12.37
C SER A 2 8.71 2.36 11.41
N LEU A 3 8.32 2.69 10.17
CA LEU A 3 9.20 3.30 9.17
C LEU A 3 9.81 4.61 9.67
N THR A 4 11.13 4.75 9.59
CA THR A 4 11.81 6.02 9.89
C THR A 4 11.52 7.07 8.81
N THR A 5 11.77 8.35 9.11
CA THR A 5 11.58 9.44 8.14
C THR A 5 12.39 9.24 6.86
N LYS A 6 13.63 8.75 6.96
CA LYS A 6 14.51 8.47 5.80
C LYS A 6 13.97 7.33 4.95
N GLN A 7 13.56 6.24 5.59
CA GLN A 7 12.99 5.07 4.91
C GLN A 7 11.68 5.43 4.21
N ARG A 8 10.82 6.21 4.87
CA ARG A 8 9.57 6.70 4.30
C ARG A 8 9.84 7.60 3.09
N ALA A 9 10.81 8.51 3.17
CA ALA A 9 11.18 9.37 2.04
C ALA A 9 11.67 8.54 0.83
N TYR A 10 12.49 7.52 1.06
CA TYR A 10 12.94 6.61 0.01
C TYR A 10 11.76 5.87 -0.66
N LEU A 11 10.85 5.30 0.13
CA LEU A 11 9.66 4.61 -0.37
C LEU A 11 8.70 5.55 -1.12
N ARG A 12 8.60 6.82 -0.72
CA ARG A 12 7.84 7.83 -1.46
C ARG A 12 8.47 8.15 -2.82
N GLY A 13 9.81 8.15 -2.91
CA GLY A 13 10.53 8.27 -4.17
C GLY A 13 10.21 7.12 -5.12
N LEU A 14 10.31 5.87 -4.63
CA LEU A 14 9.90 4.68 -5.39
C LEU A 14 8.43 4.75 -5.82
N ALA A 15 7.56 5.31 -4.98
CA ALA A 15 6.17 5.51 -5.31
C ALA A 15 5.94 6.50 -6.46
N GLN A 16 6.89 7.31 -6.90
CA GLN A 16 6.69 8.17 -8.08
C GLN A 16 6.86 7.40 -9.39
N THR A 17 7.76 6.42 -9.43
CA THR A 17 8.10 5.66 -10.65
C THR A 17 7.28 4.39 -10.81
N GLU A 18 6.90 3.75 -9.70
CA GLU A 18 6.16 2.50 -9.71
C GLU A 18 4.68 2.68 -10.10
N ARG A 19 4.14 1.74 -10.88
CA ARG A 19 2.71 1.77 -11.27
C ARG A 19 1.84 1.06 -10.25
N ALA A 20 0.58 1.47 -10.18
CA ALA A 20 -0.40 0.74 -9.37
C ALA A 20 -0.69 -0.62 -10.02
N ILE A 21 -0.55 -1.69 -9.25
CA ILE A 21 -0.78 -3.06 -9.73
C ILE A 21 -2.09 -3.65 -9.21
N PHE A 22 -2.72 -2.97 -8.24
CA PHE A 22 -4.03 -3.29 -7.73
C PHE A 22 -4.99 -2.11 -7.90
N GLN A 23 -6.28 -2.42 -7.92
CA GLN A 23 -7.34 -1.43 -8.01
C GLN A 23 -8.49 -1.78 -7.05
N ILE A 24 -8.96 -0.78 -6.30
CA ILE A 24 -10.15 -0.86 -5.45
C ILE A 24 -11.34 -0.34 -6.26
N GLY A 25 -12.31 -1.24 -6.46
CA GLY A 25 -13.51 -1.00 -7.26
C GLY A 25 -14.68 -0.43 -6.46
N LYS A 26 -15.88 -0.48 -7.04
CA LYS A 26 -17.13 0.04 -6.44
C LYS A 26 -17.48 -0.63 -5.11
N ASP A 27 -17.16 -1.90 -4.95
CA ASP A 27 -17.44 -2.67 -3.73
C ASP A 27 -16.45 -2.36 -2.58
N GLY A 28 -15.49 -1.46 -2.81
CA GLY A 28 -14.54 -1.03 -1.78
C GLY A 28 -13.58 -2.15 -1.38
N LEU A 29 -13.32 -2.27 -0.08
CA LEU A 29 -12.50 -3.33 0.49
C LEU A 29 -13.32 -4.61 0.63
N SER A 30 -12.85 -5.67 -0.02
CA SER A 30 -13.34 -7.03 0.18
C SER A 30 -12.23 -7.92 0.76
N ASP A 31 -12.61 -9.00 1.45
CA ASP A 31 -11.65 -9.94 2.03
C ASP A 31 -10.70 -10.52 0.97
N ASN A 32 -11.23 -10.83 -0.22
CA ASN A 32 -10.44 -11.33 -1.35
C ASN A 32 -9.41 -10.30 -1.83
N LEU A 33 -9.78 -9.02 -1.90
CA LEU A 33 -8.86 -7.95 -2.27
C LEU A 33 -7.76 -7.79 -1.21
N VAL A 34 -8.14 -7.78 0.07
CA VAL A 34 -7.21 -7.68 1.20
C VAL A 34 -6.20 -8.83 1.17
N GLU A 35 -6.66 -10.07 0.97
CA GLU A 35 -5.81 -11.24 0.88
C GLU A 35 -4.85 -11.15 -0.32
N THR A 36 -5.37 -10.75 -1.48
CA THR A 36 -4.57 -10.58 -2.69
C THR A 36 -3.47 -9.52 -2.50
N VAL A 37 -3.82 -8.36 -1.92
CA VAL A 37 -2.85 -7.29 -1.60
C VAL A 37 -1.83 -7.78 -0.57
N ASN A 38 -2.25 -8.50 0.46
CA ASN A 38 -1.35 -9.07 1.47
C ASN A 38 -0.34 -10.05 0.86
N ASN A 39 -0.79 -10.92 -0.06
CA ASN A 39 0.07 -11.84 -0.78
C ASN A 39 1.06 -11.11 -1.68
N GLY A 40 0.59 -10.11 -2.44
CA GLY A 40 1.46 -9.24 -3.21
C GLY A 40 2.50 -8.54 -2.34
N LEU A 41 2.12 -8.07 -1.15
CA LEU A 41 3.00 -7.37 -0.22
C LEU A 41 4.08 -8.31 0.32
N ARG A 42 3.77 -9.59 0.53
CA ARG A 42 4.78 -10.59 0.94
C ARG A 42 5.82 -10.82 -0.16
N THR A 43 5.42 -10.79 -1.43
CA THR A 43 6.32 -11.09 -2.55
C THR A 43 7.15 -9.88 -2.98
N ARG A 44 6.55 -8.68 -2.96
CA ARG A 44 7.13 -7.45 -3.51
C ARG A 44 7.56 -6.43 -2.46
N GLU A 45 7.08 -6.58 -1.22
CA GLU A 45 7.29 -5.66 -0.09
C GLU A 45 6.72 -4.26 -0.27
N PHE A 46 6.55 -3.79 -1.49
CA PHE A 46 6.02 -2.47 -1.84
C PHE A 46 4.91 -2.62 -2.87
N ILE A 47 3.77 -2.00 -2.59
CA ILE A 47 2.62 -2.02 -3.48
C ILE A 47 1.98 -0.63 -3.57
N LYS A 48 1.62 -0.26 -4.80
CA LYS A 48 0.72 0.83 -5.09
C LYS A 48 -0.65 0.28 -5.53
N ILE A 49 -1.71 0.78 -4.90
CA ILE A 49 -3.11 0.45 -5.20
C ILE A 49 -3.79 1.71 -5.72
N SER A 50 -4.58 1.60 -6.79
CA SER A 50 -5.44 2.68 -7.30
C SER A 50 -6.86 2.55 -6.77
N VAL A 51 -7.57 3.65 -6.55
CA VAL A 51 -8.95 3.65 -6.03
C VAL A 51 -9.88 4.29 -7.06
N LEU A 52 -10.88 3.56 -7.54
CA LEU A 52 -11.87 4.09 -8.50
C LEU A 52 -12.68 5.22 -7.88
N LYS A 53 -13.04 6.23 -8.68
CA LYS A 53 -13.82 7.42 -8.25
C LYS A 53 -15.20 7.09 -7.70
N THR A 54 -15.70 5.88 -7.96
CA THR A 54 -16.97 5.37 -7.44
C THR A 54 -16.94 5.09 -5.94
N VAL A 55 -15.76 4.91 -5.34
CA VAL A 55 -15.61 4.76 -3.90
C VAL A 55 -15.77 6.13 -3.23
N THR A 56 -16.79 6.23 -2.38
CA THR A 56 -17.16 7.43 -1.62
C THR A 56 -16.44 7.53 -0.27
N THR A 57 -15.88 6.43 0.24
CA THR A 57 -15.07 6.39 1.47
C THR A 57 -13.85 7.29 1.36
N ASP A 58 -13.47 7.92 2.48
CA ASP A 58 -12.25 8.70 2.54
C ASP A 58 -11.03 7.81 2.25
N LEU A 59 -10.12 8.32 1.41
CA LEU A 59 -8.97 7.52 0.98
C LEU A 59 -7.99 7.23 2.11
N LYS A 60 -7.89 8.11 3.11
CA LYS A 60 -7.00 7.89 4.26
C LYS A 60 -7.57 6.83 5.18
N GLU A 61 -8.88 6.85 5.42
CA GLU A 61 -9.58 5.79 6.16
C GLU A 61 -9.39 4.44 5.45
N LEU A 62 -9.68 4.39 4.15
CA LEU A 62 -9.50 3.19 3.33
C LEU A 62 -8.05 2.67 3.36
N ALA A 63 -7.08 3.58 3.29
CA ALA A 63 -5.67 3.24 3.37
C ALA A 63 -5.26 2.73 4.75
N PHE A 64 -5.82 3.32 5.80
CA PHE A 64 -5.59 2.90 7.18
C PHE A 64 -6.15 1.49 7.42
N ASP A 65 -7.40 1.26 7.03
CA ASP A 65 -8.06 -0.05 7.14
C ASP A 65 -7.28 -1.11 6.38
N LEU A 66 -6.92 -0.85 5.13
CA LEU A 66 -6.14 -1.79 4.32
C LEU A 66 -4.77 -2.07 4.95
N SER A 67 -4.11 -1.06 5.53
CA SER A 67 -2.83 -1.24 6.21
C SER A 67 -2.96 -2.12 7.46
N MET A 68 -4.03 -1.95 8.23
CA MET A 68 -4.33 -2.75 9.42
C MET A 68 -4.61 -4.20 9.06
N HIS A 69 -5.48 -4.45 8.07
CA HIS A 69 -5.83 -5.81 7.64
C HIS A 69 -4.63 -6.55 7.03
N THR A 70 -3.80 -5.86 6.25
CA THR A 70 -2.61 -6.47 5.63
C THR A 70 -1.40 -6.51 6.56
N LYS A 71 -1.49 -5.92 7.77
CA LYS A 71 -0.37 -5.74 8.71
C LYS A 71 0.84 -5.11 8.00
N SER A 72 0.59 -4.02 7.30
CA SER A 72 1.56 -3.25 6.52
C SER A 72 1.61 -1.81 7.00
N GLU A 73 2.61 -1.07 6.54
CA GLU A 73 2.74 0.34 6.83
C GLU A 73 2.26 1.19 5.66
N LEU A 74 1.38 2.13 5.97
CA LEU A 74 0.99 3.18 5.06
C LEU A 74 2.15 4.16 4.86
N VAL A 75 2.70 4.20 3.64
CA VAL A 75 3.81 5.10 3.28
C VAL A 75 3.26 6.49 2.97
N GLN A 76 2.28 6.54 2.06
CA GLN A 76 1.65 7.77 1.56
C GLN A 76 0.35 7.45 0.81
N VAL A 77 -0.56 8.42 0.76
CA VAL A 77 -1.67 8.48 -0.20
C VAL A 77 -1.35 9.58 -1.22
N ILE A 78 -1.37 9.26 -2.52
CA ILE A 78 -1.02 10.16 -3.62
C ILE A 78 -2.21 10.24 -4.57
N GLY A 79 -2.92 11.37 -4.60
CA GLY A 79 -4.15 11.51 -5.38
C GLY A 79 -5.16 10.42 -5.01
N ARG A 80 -5.55 9.58 -5.98
CA ARG A 80 -6.40 8.40 -5.75
C ARG A 80 -5.63 7.07 -5.64
N GLN A 81 -4.40 7.12 -5.16
CA GLN A 81 -3.54 5.95 -5.02
C GLN A 81 -3.04 5.80 -3.59
N ILE A 82 -2.99 4.57 -3.12
CA ILE A 82 -2.53 4.18 -1.78
C ILE A 82 -1.21 3.43 -1.93
N VAL A 83 -0.22 3.79 -1.12
CA VAL A 83 1.11 3.19 -1.13
C VAL A 83 1.36 2.48 0.18
N LEU A 84 1.54 1.17 0.11
CA LEU A 84 1.78 0.30 1.27
C LEU A 84 3.15 -0.36 1.17
N TYR A 85 3.76 -0.54 2.33
CA TYR A 85 5.01 -1.28 2.46
C TYR A 85 4.92 -2.32 3.58
N LYS A 86 5.45 -3.51 3.36
CA LYS A 86 5.55 -4.57 4.35
C LYS A 86 6.90 -5.24 4.25
N LYS A 87 7.69 -5.10 5.30
CA LYS A 87 9.00 -5.75 5.40
C LYS A 87 8.82 -7.28 5.39
N ALA A 88 9.47 -7.96 4.45
CA ALA A 88 9.54 -9.41 4.41
C ALA A 88 10.61 -9.94 5.38
N LYS A 89 10.58 -11.25 5.66
CA LYS A 89 11.64 -11.92 6.44
C LYS A 89 12.98 -11.84 5.72
N GLU A 90 12.95 -11.98 4.40
CA GLU A 90 14.09 -11.84 3.50
C GLU A 90 13.84 -10.59 2.63
N PRO A 91 14.38 -9.43 3.03
CA PRO A 91 14.07 -8.17 2.37
C PRO A 91 14.74 -8.08 1.00
N LYS A 92 13.93 -7.80 -0.01
CA LYS A 92 14.33 -7.47 -1.38
C LYS A 92 14.59 -5.98 -1.54
N ILE A 93 13.84 -5.14 -0.82
CA ILE A 93 14.05 -3.69 -0.79
C ILE A 93 15.01 -3.34 0.34
N VAL A 94 16.19 -2.83 -0.03
CA VAL A 94 17.17 -2.32 0.93
C VAL A 94 16.79 -0.89 1.31
N LEU A 95 16.31 -0.71 2.53
CA LEU A 95 15.94 0.59 3.07
C LEU A 95 17.16 1.30 3.70
N PRO A 96 17.38 2.61 3.42
CA PRO A 96 18.46 3.40 4.01
C PRO A 96 18.18 3.91 5.44
#